data_AF-A0A416HMP0-F1
#
_entry.id   AF-A0A416HMP0-F1
#
_cell.length_a   1.000
_cell.length_b   1.000
_cell.length_c   1.000
_cell.angle_alpha   90.00
_cell.angle_beta   90.00
_cell.angle_gamma   90.00
#
_symmetry.space_group_name_H-M   'P 1'
#
loop_
_entity.id
_entity.type
_entity.pdbx_description
1 polymer ?
#
loop_
_entity_poly.entity_id
_entity_poly.type
_entity_poly.pdbx_seq_one_letter_code
_entity_poly.pdbx_strand_id
1 'polypeptide(L)'
;MKRKKIILIISGICCMILAVFTVISDVIYRNTVPEVSSICYEGSFSFEEERLTFFVPEETITGNENGKYIFKVLKRPGRFREEYYVKAVPVEIYQGEGTGEVRNEKGYVRIQVIGLEHLDNIVIKSSAVLTDGETIKWLNPEDDKKINA
;
A
#
# COMPACT_ATOMS: atom_id res chain seq x y z
N MET A 1 41.43 38.42 2.06
CA MET A 1 40.05 38.65 1.56
C MET A 1 39.67 37.80 0.34
N LYS A 2 40.52 37.65 -0.70
CA LYS A 2 40.20 36.88 -1.92
C LYS A 2 39.84 35.40 -1.68
N ARG A 3 40.60 34.68 -0.84
CA ARG A 3 40.33 33.27 -0.50
C ARG A 3 38.95 33.05 0.15
N LYS A 4 38.52 33.94 1.06
CA LYS A 4 37.19 33.87 1.71
C LYS A 4 36.04 34.06 0.70
N LYS A 5 36.21 34.99 -0.26
CA LYS A 5 35.23 35.19 -1.34
C LYS A 5 35.11 33.97 -2.26
N ILE A 6 36.23 33.33 -2.58
CA ILE A 6 36.26 32.12 -3.42
C ILE A 6 35.55 30.95 -2.71
N ILE A 7 35.82 30.72 -1.43
CA ILE A 7 35.16 29.66 -0.64
C ILE A 7 33.65 29.89 -0.60
N LEU A 8 33.20 31.15 -0.44
CA LEU A 8 31.77 31.47 -0.38
C LEU A 8 31.07 31.23 -1.73
N ILE A 9 31.73 31.55 -2.85
CA ILE A 9 31.22 31.24 -4.19
C ILE A 9 31.14 29.72 -4.41
N ILE A 10 32.20 28.98 -4.08
CA ILE A 10 32.20 27.51 -4.21
C ILE A 10 31.11 26.90 -3.35
N SER A 11 30.96 27.34 -2.11
CA SER A 11 29.90 26.88 -1.21
C SER A 11 28.51 27.16 -1.79
N GLY A 12 28.29 28.35 -2.36
CA GLY A 12 27.02 28.69 -3.02
C GLY A 12 26.72 27.79 -4.22
N ILE A 13 27.72 27.50 -5.05
CA ILE A 13 27.60 26.56 -6.17
C ILE A 13 27.29 25.15 -5.67
N CYS A 14 28.01 24.66 -4.66
CA CYS A 14 27.76 23.36 -4.05
C CYS A 14 26.34 23.26 -3.47
N CYS A 15 25.85 24.30 -2.78
CA CYS A 15 24.47 24.34 -2.27
C CYS A 15 23.44 24.28 -3.40
N MET A 16 23.64 25.01 -4.50
CA MET A 16 22.75 24.94 -5.66
C MET A 16 22.75 23.54 -6.30
N ILE A 17 23.92 22.93 -6.46
CA ILE A 17 24.04 21.56 -7.00
C ILE A 17 23.30 20.56 -6.10
N LEU A 18 23.47 20.65 -4.78
CA LEU A 18 22.78 19.78 -3.83
C LEU A 18 21.25 19.96 -3.85
N ALA A 19 20.78 21.20 -3.99
CA ALA A 19 19.35 21.48 -4.12
C ALA A 19 18.79 20.84 -5.41
N VAL A 20 19.48 21.00 -6.55
CA VAL A 20 19.08 20.39 -7.82
C VAL A 20 19.07 18.87 -7.73
N PHE A 21 20.11 18.25 -7.14
CA PHE A 21 20.14 16.80 -6.96
C PHE A 21 19.04 16.29 -6.04
N THR A 22 18.68 17.06 -5.02
CA THR A 22 17.58 16.70 -4.12
C THR A 22 16.25 16.68 -4.88
N VAL A 23 16.00 17.69 -5.72
CA VAL A 23 14.78 17.76 -6.56
C VAL A 23 14.76 16.62 -7.58
N ILE A 24 15.86 16.37 -8.28
CA ILE A 24 15.95 15.28 -9.27
C ILE A 24 15.75 13.92 -8.59
N SER A 25 16.37 13.71 -7.42
CA SER A 25 16.22 12.47 -6.65
C SER A 25 14.77 12.23 -6.24
N ASP A 26 14.05 13.26 -5.82
CA ASP A 26 12.62 13.19 -5.46
C ASP A 26 11.74 12.90 -6.70
N VAL A 27 12.05 13.50 -7.85
CA VAL A 27 11.34 13.22 -9.11
C VAL A 27 11.55 11.77 -9.56
N ILE A 28 12.78 11.28 -9.56
CA ILE A 28 13.08 9.89 -9.95
C ILE A 28 12.38 8.93 -9.00
N TYR A 29 12.51 9.15 -7.68
CA TYR A 29 11.88 8.31 -6.66
C TYR A 29 10.37 8.14 -6.90
N ARG A 30 9.65 9.23 -7.22
CA ARG A 30 8.22 9.18 -7.51
C ARG A 30 7.86 8.37 -8.76
N ASN A 31 8.74 8.35 -9.75
CA ASN A 31 8.48 7.69 -11.02
C ASN A 31 8.90 6.21 -11.01
N THR A 32 9.68 5.79 -10.02
CA THR A 32 10.13 4.41 -9.88
C THR A 32 9.27 3.55 -8.96
N VAL A 33 8.44 4.16 -8.12
CA VAL A 33 7.55 3.41 -7.22
C VAL A 33 6.38 2.79 -7.98
N PRO A 34 5.94 1.56 -7.65
CA PRO A 34 4.78 0.94 -8.27
C PRO A 34 3.51 1.76 -8.10
N GLU A 35 2.68 1.80 -9.15
CA GLU A 35 1.35 2.38 -9.07
C GLU A 35 0.35 1.34 -8.60
N VAL A 36 -0.54 1.73 -7.68
CA VAL A 36 -1.49 0.82 -7.02
C VAL A 36 -2.86 1.47 -6.94
N SER A 37 -3.89 0.69 -7.30
CA SER A 37 -5.29 1.01 -7.02
C SER A 37 -5.83 0.10 -5.93
N SER A 38 -6.58 0.67 -4.99
CA SER A 38 -7.21 -0.08 -3.89
C SER A 38 -8.73 0.00 -3.96
N ILE A 39 -9.40 -0.83 -3.17
CA ILE A 39 -10.76 -0.59 -2.72
C ILE A 39 -10.82 -0.58 -1.21
N CYS A 40 -11.72 0.25 -0.69
CA CYS A 40 -12.08 0.18 0.70
C CYS A 40 -13.02 -1.00 0.92
N TYR A 41 -12.65 -1.89 1.83
CA TYR A 41 -13.46 -3.04 2.17
C TYR A 41 -14.22 -2.83 3.47
N GLU A 42 -15.55 -2.88 3.36
CA GLU A 42 -16.44 -2.95 4.52
C GLU A 42 -16.49 -4.39 5.01
N GLY A 43 -15.78 -4.66 6.11
CA GLY A 43 -15.88 -5.94 6.81
C GLY A 43 -17.22 -6.11 7.49
N SER A 44 -17.79 -7.30 7.40
CA SER A 44 -18.89 -7.71 8.26
C SER A 44 -18.36 -8.58 9.40
N PHE A 45 -18.75 -8.22 10.63
CA PHE A 45 -18.45 -9.05 11.79
C PHE A 45 -19.41 -10.24 11.80
N SER A 46 -18.86 -11.46 11.76
CA SER A 46 -19.65 -12.67 11.98
C SER A 46 -19.57 -13.05 13.45
N PHE A 47 -20.70 -13.02 14.15
CA PHE A 47 -20.80 -13.46 15.55
C PHE A 47 -20.54 -14.97 15.72
N GLU A 48 -20.65 -15.77 14.65
CA GLU A 48 -20.44 -17.22 14.70
C GLU A 48 -18.95 -17.61 14.70
N GLU A 49 -18.05 -16.74 14.18
CA GLU A 49 -16.66 -17.09 13.92
C GLU A 49 -15.64 -16.34 14.80
N GLU A 50 -16.12 -15.46 15.70
CA GLU A 50 -15.32 -14.54 16.55
C GLU A 50 -14.25 -13.73 15.78
N ARG A 51 -14.37 -13.64 14.45
CA ARG A 51 -13.37 -13.08 13.53
C ARG A 51 -14.06 -12.30 12.41
N LEU A 52 -13.39 -11.27 11.91
CA LEU A 52 -13.84 -10.52 10.75
C LEU A 52 -13.66 -11.38 9.49
N THR A 53 -14.74 -11.50 8.71
CA THR A 53 -14.68 -12.14 7.39
C THR A 53 -15.01 -11.13 6.30
N PHE A 54 -14.34 -11.25 5.16
CA PHE A 54 -14.47 -10.32 4.05
C PHE A 54 -14.69 -11.09 2.75
N PHE A 55 -15.53 -10.58 1.86
CA PHE A 55 -15.66 -11.11 0.50
C PHE A 55 -14.80 -10.27 -0.45
N VAL A 56 -13.65 -10.81 -0.85
CA VAL A 56 -12.71 -10.09 -1.73
C VAL A 56 -12.67 -10.70 -3.13
N PRO A 57 -12.34 -9.92 -4.18
CA PRO A 57 -12.13 -10.46 -5.51
C PRO A 57 -10.88 -11.33 -5.47
N GLU A 58 -10.90 -12.47 -6.15
CA GLU A 58 -9.79 -13.44 -6.10
C GLU A 58 -8.45 -12.83 -6.55
N GLU A 59 -8.48 -11.87 -7.46
CA GLU A 59 -7.30 -11.12 -7.93
C GLU A 59 -6.58 -10.32 -6.85
N THR A 60 -7.23 -10.04 -5.72
CA THR A 60 -6.57 -9.37 -4.57
C THR A 60 -5.71 -10.32 -3.75
N ILE A 61 -5.96 -11.63 -3.85
CA ILE A 61 -5.27 -12.65 -3.06
C ILE A 61 -4.01 -13.06 -3.79
N THR A 62 -2.87 -12.78 -3.18
CA THR A 62 -1.55 -13.21 -3.63
C THR A 62 -1.10 -14.42 -2.81
N GLY A 63 -0.27 -15.29 -3.38
CA GLY A 63 0.26 -16.45 -2.69
C GLY A 63 1.76 -16.63 -2.95
N ASN A 64 2.48 -17.07 -1.92
CA ASN A 64 3.84 -17.56 -2.04
C ASN A 64 4.00 -18.85 -1.21
N GLU A 65 5.25 -19.31 -1.03
CA GLU A 65 5.56 -20.53 -0.27
C GLU A 65 5.09 -20.47 1.20
N ASN A 66 4.90 -19.28 1.77
CA ASN A 66 4.46 -19.07 3.16
C ASN A 66 2.94 -18.99 3.31
N GLY A 67 2.17 -19.07 2.21
CA GLY A 67 0.72 -19.03 2.22
C GLY A 67 0.12 -17.88 1.41
N LYS A 68 -1.17 -17.64 1.64
CA LYS A 68 -1.96 -16.59 0.96
C LYS A 68 -1.96 -15.31 1.79
N TYR A 69 -1.89 -14.19 1.10
CA TYR A 69 -1.90 -12.87 1.72
C TYR A 69 -2.53 -11.85 0.76
N ILE A 70 -2.89 -10.71 1.31
CA ILE A 70 -3.34 -9.55 0.54
C ILE A 70 -2.46 -8.36 0.92
N PHE A 71 -2.50 -7.30 0.14
CA PHE A 71 -1.80 -6.05 0.47
C PHE A 71 -2.79 -5.00 0.98
N LYS A 72 -2.57 -4.52 2.21
CA LYS A 72 -3.23 -3.34 2.77
C LYS A 72 -2.40 -2.09 2.47
N VAL A 73 -3.03 -1.00 2.08
CA VAL A 73 -2.38 0.30 1.89
C VAL A 73 -2.32 1.05 3.22
N LEU A 74 -1.15 1.58 3.56
CA LEU A 74 -0.85 2.33 4.77
C LEU A 74 -0.09 3.61 4.46
N LYS A 75 -0.09 4.56 5.40
CA LYS A 75 0.64 5.83 5.35
C LYS A 75 1.82 5.79 6.32
N ARG A 76 2.96 6.38 5.95
CA ARG A 76 4.11 6.61 6.85
C ARG A 76 4.79 7.95 6.56
N PRO A 77 5.48 8.55 7.54
CA PRO A 77 6.41 9.63 7.27
C PRO A 77 7.53 9.13 6.33
N GLY A 78 7.66 9.75 5.17
CA GLY A 78 8.71 9.48 4.20
C GLY A 78 9.87 10.47 4.30
N ARG A 79 10.86 10.29 3.43
CA ARG A 79 12.09 11.12 3.43
C ARG A 79 11.81 12.57 3.05
N PHE A 80 10.84 12.78 2.16
CA PHE A 80 10.49 14.10 1.64
C PHE A 80 9.09 14.57 2.05
N ARG A 81 8.17 13.63 2.31
CA ARG A 81 6.75 13.87 2.59
C ARG A 81 6.09 12.60 3.13
N GLU A 82 4.81 12.66 3.47
CA GLU A 82 4.03 11.44 3.72
C GLU A 82 4.03 10.53 2.48
N GLU A 83 4.29 9.25 2.71
CA GLU A 83 4.40 8.22 1.68
C GLU A 83 3.43 7.09 1.97
N TYR A 84 2.96 6.47 0.89
CA TYR A 84 2.11 5.29 0.96
C TYR A 84 2.96 4.04 0.80
N TYR A 85 2.63 3.00 1.55
CA TYR A 85 3.28 1.72 1.43
C TYR A 85 2.26 0.60 1.57
N VAL A 86 2.61 -0.57 1.08
CA VAL A 86 1.79 -1.77 1.23
C VAL A 86 2.30 -2.64 2.36
N LYS A 87 1.38 -3.25 3.10
CA LYS A 87 1.67 -4.27 4.10
C LYS A 87 1.00 -5.58 3.70
N ALA A 88 1.78 -6.64 3.63
CA ALA A 88 1.26 -7.98 3.43
C ALA A 88 0.53 -8.43 4.70
N VAL A 89 -0.74 -8.79 4.55
CA VAL A 89 -1.57 -9.31 5.64
C VAL A 89 -1.93 -10.75 5.30
N PRO A 90 -1.58 -11.73 6.15
CA PRO A 90 -1.90 -13.12 5.90
C PRO A 90 -3.42 -13.33 5.89
N VAL A 91 -3.89 -14.14 4.95
CA VAL A 91 -5.32 -14.45 4.81
C VAL A 91 -5.53 -15.95 4.70
N GLU A 92 -6.63 -16.41 5.30
CA GLU A 92 -7.11 -17.78 5.14
C GLU A 92 -8.37 -17.75 4.30
N ILE A 93 -8.45 -18.61 3.27
CA ILE A 93 -9.70 -18.75 2.51
C ILE A 93 -10.68 -19.55 3.35
N TYR A 94 -11.86 -18.98 3.58
CA TYR A 94 -12.90 -19.64 4.34
C TYR A 94 -13.46 -20.82 3.55
N GLN A 95 -13.34 -22.01 4.13
CA GLN A 95 -13.93 -23.25 3.62
C GLN A 95 -15.21 -23.52 4.39
N GLY A 96 -16.34 -23.64 3.68
CA GLY A 96 -17.62 -23.97 4.30
C GLY A 96 -17.68 -25.43 4.77
N GLU A 97 -18.82 -25.84 5.36
CA GLU A 97 -19.06 -27.20 5.87
C GLU A 97 -18.84 -28.32 4.84
N GLY A 98 -18.74 -27.99 3.55
CA GLY A 98 -18.45 -28.91 2.45
C GLY A 98 -17.13 -28.65 1.73
N THR A 99 -16.00 -28.41 2.42
CA THR A 99 -14.61 -28.32 1.85
C THR A 99 -14.36 -27.32 0.72
N GLY A 100 -15.39 -26.66 0.20
CA GLY A 100 -15.34 -25.72 -0.89
C GLY A 100 -15.16 -24.29 -0.40
N GLU A 101 -14.48 -23.48 -1.20
CA GLU A 101 -14.35 -22.05 -0.99
C GLU A 101 -15.74 -21.39 -1.01
N VAL A 102 -16.05 -20.60 0.01
CA VAL A 102 -17.32 -19.85 0.03
C VAL A 102 -17.20 -18.61 -0.85
N ARG A 103 -18.10 -18.48 -1.82
CA ARG A 103 -18.15 -17.35 -2.76
C ARG A 103 -19.51 -16.67 -2.72
N ASN A 104 -19.53 -15.35 -2.94
CA ASN A 104 -20.79 -14.61 -3.10
C ASN A 104 -21.31 -14.65 -4.55
N GLU A 105 -22.46 -14.05 -4.80
CA GLU A 105 -23.09 -13.98 -6.15
C GLU A 105 -22.20 -13.30 -7.21
N LYS A 106 -21.23 -12.49 -6.80
CA LYS A 106 -20.25 -11.82 -7.68
C LYS A 106 -18.98 -12.64 -7.90
N GLY A 107 -18.89 -13.85 -7.34
CA GLY A 107 -17.73 -14.72 -7.43
C GLY A 107 -16.58 -14.36 -6.48
N TYR A 108 -16.79 -13.40 -5.56
CA TYR A 108 -15.78 -12.99 -4.59
C TYR A 108 -15.60 -14.06 -3.53
N VAL A 109 -14.35 -14.28 -3.12
CA VAL A 109 -13.93 -15.31 -2.18
C VAL A 109 -14.07 -14.78 -0.76
N ARG A 110 -14.70 -15.56 0.11
CA ARG A 110 -14.74 -15.27 1.55
C ARG A 110 -13.38 -15.59 2.15
N ILE A 111 -12.78 -14.61 2.78
CA ILE A 111 -11.51 -14.74 3.50
C ILE A 111 -11.69 -14.39 4.98
N GLN A 112 -10.88 -15.03 5.80
CA GLN A 112 -10.68 -14.68 7.20
C GLN A 112 -9.31 -14.02 7.32
N VAL A 113 -9.26 -12.88 7.99
CA VAL A 113 -8.04 -12.06 8.03
C VAL A 113 -7.75 -11.59 9.43
N ILE A 114 -6.50 -11.75 9.85
CA ILE A 114 -5.99 -11.20 11.12
C ILE A 114 -5.21 -9.92 10.78
N GLY A 115 -5.64 -8.79 11.33
CA GLY A 115 -4.96 -7.50 11.15
C GLY A 115 -5.49 -6.64 10.01
N LEU A 116 -6.67 -6.97 9.45
CA LEU A 116 -7.52 -6.00 8.77
C LEU A 116 -8.52 -5.41 9.75
N GLU A 117 -8.73 -4.12 9.62
CA GLU A 117 -9.73 -3.33 10.29
C GLU A 117 -10.86 -2.98 9.32
N HIS A 118 -12.00 -2.59 9.88
CA HIS A 118 -13.11 -2.08 9.08
C HIS A 118 -12.63 -0.84 8.31
N LEU A 119 -12.95 -0.78 7.01
CA LEU A 119 -12.62 0.32 6.10
C LEU A 119 -11.16 0.39 5.64
N ASP A 120 -10.41 -0.70 5.83
CA ASP A 120 -9.08 -0.80 5.27
C ASP A 120 -9.09 -0.80 3.73
N ASN A 121 -8.08 -0.15 3.17
CA ASN A 121 -7.84 -0.11 1.73
C ASN A 121 -6.98 -1.30 1.30
N ILE A 122 -7.54 -2.17 0.47
CA ILE A 122 -6.89 -3.40 -0.02
C ILE A 122 -6.54 -3.21 -1.50
N VAL A 123 -5.33 -3.61 -1.87
CA VAL A 123 -4.84 -3.53 -3.25
C VAL A 123 -5.62 -4.49 -4.15
N ILE A 124 -6.10 -3.97 -5.29
CA ILE A 124 -6.68 -4.78 -6.37
C ILE A 124 -5.69 -4.95 -7.51
N LYS A 125 -5.09 -3.84 -7.95
CA LYS A 125 -4.20 -3.83 -9.12
C LYS A 125 -2.93 -3.09 -8.78
N SER A 126 -1.84 -3.60 -9.31
CA SER A 126 -0.54 -2.97 -9.27
C SER A 126 0.11 -3.00 -10.65
N SER A 127 0.92 -1.98 -10.95
CA SER A 127 1.74 -1.93 -12.15
C SER A 127 2.95 -2.87 -12.09
N ALA A 128 3.29 -3.40 -10.92
CA ALA A 128 4.44 -4.28 -10.69
C ALA A 128 4.13 -5.34 -9.62
N VAL A 129 5.00 -6.32 -9.48
CA VAL A 129 4.95 -7.28 -8.36
C VAL A 129 5.32 -6.53 -7.08
N LEU A 130 4.47 -6.64 -6.06
CA LEU A 130 4.65 -5.95 -4.79
C LEU A 130 5.33 -6.84 -3.75
N THR A 131 6.05 -6.18 -2.84
CA THR A 131 6.69 -6.77 -1.67
C THR A 131 6.23 -6.09 -0.38
N ASP A 132 6.34 -6.78 0.76
CA ASP A 132 5.93 -6.23 2.05
C ASP A 132 6.77 -4.98 2.41
N GLY A 133 6.10 -3.92 2.85
CA GLY A 133 6.73 -2.65 3.22
C GLY A 133 7.08 -1.73 2.04
N GLU A 134 6.80 -2.15 0.81
CA GLU A 134 7.15 -1.43 -0.41
C GLU A 134 6.40 -0.10 -0.54
N THR A 135 7.13 0.96 -0.86
CA THR A 135 6.54 2.27 -1.14
C THR A 135 5.80 2.22 -2.46
N ILE A 136 4.58 2.77 -2.49
CA ILE A 136 3.72 2.81 -3.67
C ILE A 136 3.24 4.21 -3.98
N LYS A 137 2.85 4.43 -5.23
CA LYS A 137 2.02 5.55 -5.65
C LYS A 137 0.56 5.10 -5.65
N TRP A 138 -0.19 5.56 -4.66
CA TRP A 138 -1.61 5.25 -4.54
C TRP A 138 -2.45 6.13 -5.48
N LEU A 139 -3.18 5.51 -6.41
CA LEU A 139 -3.91 6.20 -7.47
C LEU A 139 -5.27 6.75 -7.04
N ASN A 140 -5.92 6.17 -6.05
CA ASN A 140 -7.26 6.57 -5.57
C ASN A 140 -7.35 6.79 -4.05
N PRO A 141 -6.54 7.71 -3.48
CA PRO A 141 -6.58 8.02 -2.04
C PRO A 141 -7.85 8.78 -1.61
N GLU A 142 -8.70 9.22 -2.53
CA GLU A 142 -9.90 10.01 -2.21
C GLU A 142 -11.05 9.16 -1.65
N ASP A 143 -11.09 7.87 -1.97
CA ASP A 143 -12.09 6.95 -1.42
C ASP A 143 -11.89 6.77 0.11
N ASP A 144 -10.64 6.88 0.59
CA ASP A 144 -10.29 6.92 2.02
C ASP A 144 -10.78 8.19 2.72
N LYS A 145 -10.86 9.32 2.00
CA LYS A 145 -11.32 10.61 2.57
C LYS A 145 -12.83 10.68 2.72
N LYS A 146 -13.60 10.03 1.83
CA LYS A 146 -15.07 10.01 1.91
C LYS A 146 -15.60 9.23 3.09
N ILE A 147 -14.78 8.32 3.61
CA ILE A 147 -15.12 7.43 4.72
C ILE A 147 -14.82 8.08 6.07
N ASN A 148 -13.80 8.95 6.10
CA ASN A 148 -13.37 9.68 7.28
C ASN A 148 -13.93 11.11 7.38
N ALA A 149 -14.90 11.48 6.53
CA ALA A 149 -15.57 12.79 6.49
C ALA A 149 -17.01 12.68 7.01
#